data_AF-A0A6B1CVJ1-F1
#
_entry.id   AF-A0A6B1CVJ1-F1
#
_cell.length_a   1.000
_cell.length_b   1.000
_cell.length_c   1.000
_cell.angle_alpha   90.00
_cell.angle_beta   90.00
_cell.angle_gamma   90.00
#
_symmetry.space_group_name_H-M   'P 1'
#
loop_
_entity.id
_entity.type
_entity.pdbx_description
1 polymer ?
#
loop_
_entity_poly.entity_id
_entity_poly.type
_entity_poly.pdbx_seq_one_letter_code
_entity_poly.pdbx_strand_id
1 'polypeptide(L)' 'MKSLHIRDVDPNTLAALKRLAKSHRRSLQGELHTILERAARTAPPEQPEAISWITVETGRTTSTWSRSEIYDDDGR' A
#
# COMPACT_ATOMS: atom_id res chain seq x y z
N MET A 1 10.24 -6.81 -13.76
CA MET A 1 9.32 -5.83 -14.38
C MET A 1 7.92 -6.11 -13.84
N LYS A 2 7.24 -5.13 -13.24
CA LYS A 2 5.85 -5.30 -12.79
C LYS A 2 4.92 -4.95 -13.95
N SER A 3 3.95 -5.81 -14.25
CA SER A 3 2.95 -5.59 -15.30
C SER A 3 1.57 -5.38 -14.70
N LEU A 4 0.80 -4.48 -15.32
CA LEU A 4 -0.59 -4.22 -14.95
C LEU A 4 -1.46 -4.55 -16.17
N HIS A 5 -2.47 -5.39 -15.95
CA HIS A 5 -3.46 -5.73 -16.97
C HIS A 5 -4.81 -5.11 -16.59
N ILE A 6 -5.31 -4.20 -17.42
CA ILE A 6 -6.57 -3.49 -17.20
C ILE A 6 -7.59 -4.04 -18.19
N ARG A 7 -8.69 -4.60 -17.67
CA ARG A 7 -9.81 -5.12 -18.46
C ARG A 7 -10.94 -4.10 -18.53
N ASP A 8 -11.82 -4.31 -19.50
CA ASP A 8 -13.09 -3.58 -19.62
C ASP A 8 -12.94 -2.05 -19.65
N VAL A 9 -11.87 -1.57 -20.31
CA VAL A 9 -11.67 -0.15 -20.55
C VAL A 9 -12.69 0.34 -21.57
N ASP A 10 -13.43 1.38 -21.20
CA ASP A 10 -14.38 2.04 -22.09
C ASP A 10 -13.71 2.40 -23.44
N PRO A 11 -14.32 2.06 -24.60
CA PRO A 11 -13.72 2.29 -25.91
C PRO A 11 -13.40 3.76 -26.20
N ASN A 12 -14.24 4.69 -25.71
CA ASN A 12 -14.02 6.12 -25.91
C ASN A 12 -12.80 6.59 -25.11
N THR A 13 -12.63 6.07 -23.90
CA THR A 13 -11.47 6.32 -23.05
C THR A 13 -10.19 5.81 -23.71
N LEU A 14 -10.20 4.60 -24.27
CA LEU A 14 -9.05 4.06 -24.99
C LEU A 14 -8.70 4.91 -26.23
N ALA A 15 -9.69 5.37 -26.98
CA ALA A 15 -9.48 6.25 -28.14
C ALA A 15 -8.89 7.61 -27.71
N ALA A 16 -9.39 8.19 -26.63
CA ALA A 16 -8.85 9.44 -26.09
C ALA A 16 -7.38 9.29 -25.64
N LEU A 17 -7.05 8.21 -24.93
CA LEU A 17 -5.67 7.91 -24.52
C LEU A 17 -4.73 7.71 -25.72
N LYS A 18 -5.18 7.03 -26.78
CA LYS A 18 -4.39 6.90 -28.02
C LYS A 18 -4.10 8.24 -28.68
N ARG A 19 -5.08 9.15 -28.73
CA ARG A 19 -4.87 10.52 -29.26
C ARG A 19 -3.88 11.29 -28.41
N LEU A 20 -3.99 11.19 -27.07
CA LEU A 20 -3.09 11.86 -26.14
C LEU A 20 -1.64 11.36 -26.28
N ALA A 21 -1.46 10.04 -26.36
CA ALA A 21 -0.14 9.44 -26.59
C ALA A 21 0.47 9.94 -27.91
N LYS A 22 -0.33 10.04 -28.98
CA LYS A 22 0.10 10.59 -30.26
C LYS A 22 0.51 12.06 -30.15
N SER A 23 -0.25 12.90 -29.44
CA SER A 23 0.12 14.31 -29.24
C SER A 23 1.42 14.48 -28.44
N HIS A 24 1.67 13.60 -27.46
CA HIS A 24 2.91 13.61 -26.67
C HIS A 24 4.07 12.88 -27.35
N ARG A 25 3.88 12.31 -28.55
CA ARG A 25 4.87 11.52 -29.30
C ARG A 25 5.41 10.34 -28.50
N ARG A 26 4.52 9.66 -27.77
CA ARG A 26 4.83 8.50 -26.92
C ARG A 26 4.00 7.30 -27.33
N SER A 27 4.45 6.10 -26.94
CA SER A 27 3.63 4.91 -27.03
C SER A 27 2.46 4.99 -26.04
N LEU A 28 1.38 4.27 -26.30
CA LEU A 28 0.23 4.21 -25.38
C LEU A 28 0.65 3.75 -23.97
N GLN A 29 1.53 2.76 -23.90
CA GLN A 29 2.06 2.26 -22.63
C GLN A 29 2.91 3.32 -21.91
N GLY A 30 3.76 4.07 -22.63
CA GLY A 30 4.57 5.13 -22.05
C GLY A 30 3.73 6.33 -21.57
N GLU A 31 2.66 6.64 -22.28
CA GLU A 31 1.69 7.65 -21.86
C GLU A 31 0.97 7.21 -20.57
N LEU A 32 0.47 5.97 -20.54
CA LEU A 32 -0.18 5.42 -19.35
C LEU A 32 0.78 5.40 -18.15
N HIS A 33 2.04 5.02 -18.36
CA HIS A 33 3.07 5.06 -17.32
C HIS A 33 3.24 6.48 -16.76
N THR A 34 3.32 7.49 -17.62
CA THR A 34 3.47 8.89 -17.19
C THR A 34 2.26 9.37 -16.39
N ILE A 35 1.05 9.03 -16.85
CA ILE A 35 -0.19 9.40 -16.15
C ILE A 35 -0.23 8.77 -14.76
N LEU A 36 0.06 7.48 -14.67
CA LEU A 36 0.07 6.76 -13.40
C LEU A 36 1.12 7.31 -12.43
N GLU A 37 2.32 7.62 -12.93
CA GLU A 37 3.39 8.21 -12.11
C GLU A 37 3.01 9.60 -11.59
N ARG A 38 2.35 10.41 -12.44
CA ARG A 38 1.83 11.72 -12.02
C ARG A 38 0.72 11.58 -10.98
N ALA A 39 -0.20 10.64 -11.15
CA ALA A 39 -1.27 10.37 -10.20
C ALA A 39 -0.73 9.85 -8.86
N ALA A 40 0.29 8.98 -8.89
CA ALA A 40 0.93 8.44 -7.69
C ALA A 40 1.58 9.55 -6.84
N ARG A 41 2.15 10.59 -7.46
CA ARG A 41 2.68 11.76 -6.72
C ARG A 41 1.62 12.56 -5.95
N THR A 42 0.35 12.42 -6.33
CA THR A 42 -0.78 13.08 -5.65
C THR A 42 -1.50 12.16 -4.67
N ALA A 43 -1.11 10.90 -4.57
CA ALA A 43 -1.72 9.97 -3.63
C ALA A 43 -1.39 10.41 -2.19
N PRO A 44 -2.37 10.35 -1.26
CA PRO A 44 -2.10 10.61 0.14
C PRO A 44 -1.06 9.61 0.66
N PRO A 45 -0.22 10.00 1.64
CA PRO A 45 0.68 9.06 2.28
C PRO A 45 -0.13 7.90 2.86
N GLU A 46 0.41 6.68 2.73
CA GLU A 46 -0.12 5.51 3.41
C GLU A 46 -0.15 5.84 4.90
N GLN A 47 -1.36 5.97 5.46
CA GLN A 47 -1.50 6.14 6.90
C GLN A 47 -1.17 4.79 7.51
N PRO A 48 -0.14 4.68 8.38
CA PRO A 48 0.10 3.44 9.08
C PRO A 48 -1.18 3.08 9.82
N GLU A 49 -1.65 1.84 9.65
CA GLU A 49 -2.78 1.35 10.43
C GLU A 49 -2.45 1.57 11.91
N ALA A 50 -3.30 2.33 12.60
CA ALA A 50 -3.12 2.60 14.01
C ALA A 50 -3.18 1.26 14.74
N ILE A 51 -2.06 0.86 15.36
CA ILE A 51 -2.01 -0.33 16.19
C ILE A 51 -3.00 -0.12 17.34
N SER A 52 -4.12 -0.84 17.30
CA SER A 52 -5.13 -0.82 18.35
C SER A 52 -4.71 -1.76 19.47
N TRP A 53 -4.19 -1.19 20.56
CA TRP A 53 -3.90 -1.94 21.78
C TRP A 53 -5.21 -2.32 22.47
N ILE A 54 -5.51 -3.62 22.49
CA ILE A 54 -6.59 -4.16 23.32
C ILE A 54 -5.96 -4.60 24.65
N THR A 55 -6.10 -3.76 25.67
CA THR A 55 -5.71 -4.12 27.04
C THR A 55 -6.86 -4.88 27.69
N VAL A 56 -6.63 -6.14 28.06
CA VAL A 56 -7.59 -6.95 28.81
C VAL A 56 -7.21 -6.91 30.28
N GLU A 57 -8.07 -6.33 31.11
CA GLU A 57 -7.91 -6.35 32.57
C GLU A 57 -8.35 -7.72 33.10
N THR A 58 -7.40 -8.51 33.60
CA THR A 58 -7.65 -9.87 34.12
C THR A 58 -8.00 -9.91 35.61
N GLY A 59 -8.38 -8.78 36.20
CA GLY A 59 -8.85 -8.69 37.59
C GLY A 59 -7.79 -8.95 38.68
N ARG A 60 -6.52 -9.18 38.33
CA ARG A 60 -5.39 -9.20 39.29
C ARG A 60 -4.66 -7.86 39.24
N THR A 61 -4.82 -7.07 40.30
CA THR A 61 -4.15 -5.77 40.48
C THR A 61 -2.65 -5.88 40.80
N THR A 62 -2.16 -7.09 41.07
CA THR A 62 -0.76 -7.35 41.43
C THR A 62 -0.23 -8.47 40.53
N SER A 63 0.40 -8.10 39.42
CA SER A 63 1.18 -9.05 38.62
C SER A 63 2.60 -9.09 39.19
N THR A 64 3.04 -10.26 39.65
CA THR A 64 4.41 -10.48 40.15
C THR A 64 5.34 -10.99 39.06
N TRP A 65 4.87 -11.10 37.82
CA TRP A 65 5.62 -11.74 36.75
C TRP A 65 6.91 -10.97 36.46
N SER A 66 8.03 -11.62 36.74
CA SER A 66 9.35 -11.12 36.37
C SER A 66 9.78 -11.69 35.01
N ARG A 67 10.65 -10.97 34.29
CA ARG A 67 11.15 -11.41 32.98
C ARG A 67 11.79 -12.80 33.04
N SER A 68 12.50 -13.10 34.13
CA SER A 68 13.12 -14.40 34.43
C SER A 68 12.13 -15.53 34.68
N GLU A 69 10.89 -15.23 35.07
CA GLU A 69 9.83 -16.24 35.22
C GLU A 69 9.15 -16.57 33.89
N ILE A 70 9.12 -15.61 32.95
CA ILE A 70 8.47 -15.77 31.65
C ILE A 70 9.45 -16.33 30.61
N TYR A 71 10.69 -15.89 30.68
CA TYR A 71 11.77 -16.32 29.81
C TYR A 71 12.83 -16.94 30.71
N ASP A 72 12.85 -18.27 30.77
CA ASP A 72 14.00 -18.99 31.33
C ASP A 72 15.27 -18.46 30.66
N ASP A 73 16.35 -18.36 31.43
CA ASP A 73 17.65 -17.75 31.05
C ASP A 73 18.40 -18.52 29.93
N ASP A 74 17.73 -19.48 29.29
CA ASP A 74 18.22 -20.28 28.16
C ASP A 74 18.15 -19.55 26.81
N GLY A 75 17.98 -18.22 26.83
CA GLY A 75 18.01 -17.37 25.64
C GLY A 75 19.40 -17.14 25.03
N ARG A 76 20.26 -18.17 24.99
CA ARG A 76 21.60 -18.13 24.38
C ARG A 76 21.80 -19.19 23.31
#